data_AF-A0A4Q2XHL8-F1
#
_entry.id   AF-A0A4Q2XHL8-F1
#
_cell.length_a   1.000
_cell.length_b   1.000
_cell.length_c   1.000
_cell.angle_alpha   90.00
_cell.angle_beta   90.00
_cell.angle_gamma   90.00
#
_symmetry.space_group_name_H-M   'P 1'
#
loop_
_entity.id
_entity.type
_entity.pdbx_description
1 polymer ?
#
loop_
_entity_poly.entity_id
_entity_poly.type
_entity_poly.pdbx_seq_one_letter_code
_entity_poly.pdbx_strand_id
1 'polypeptide(L)'
;MTTYRQITPDDAPLLADIARIVWGEGHPAGRNLASAYQDGVIKDDHTGWTYSLEGKLTGFSLANRSTGEILMVAMLPEHRRKRIGRELMRQAEGWLWSHGWEEIRFSIHDTSSENAATFLHHFGWRTSGKGEPPSSQSFVKKNPGPSFKLEEHTIHDPATGYTRLLRIRRGPTGKPHRLCLFLDGELYWRDMGVMEILNGLMESGRIPPVAFAFVGCVSGPARQEDLVCNERYLHFIGGHVMDWLKSEIPSLRDGNHLIAGLSLSGLMASFTALHYPGHFSACLSQSGSHWWNHGWFNTMARDLAPIPGRFWLSVGDQENQTKLRHSPSLYQEISQIEGVEKLAITLTAAGATVHTHRHPGTHSYHPWRDELAEAMEWLLKL
;
A
#
# COMPACT_ATOMS: atom_id res chain seq x y z
N MET A 1 -5.74 19.45 -0.86
CA MET A 1 -5.64 18.00 -0.55
C MET A 1 -5.26 17.26 -1.83
N THR A 2 -4.23 16.42 -1.78
CA THR A 2 -3.80 15.58 -2.91
C THR A 2 -4.52 14.24 -2.84
N THR A 3 -4.99 13.73 -3.98
CA THR A 3 -5.55 12.37 -4.07
C THR A 3 -5.00 11.64 -5.28
N TYR A 4 -4.87 10.33 -5.13
CA TYR A 4 -4.45 9.39 -6.17
C TYR A 4 -5.42 8.22 -6.13
N ARG A 5 -5.97 7.84 -7.28
CA ARG A 5 -6.89 6.71 -7.40
C ARG A 5 -6.77 6.06 -8.77
N GLN A 6 -7.32 4.86 -8.89
CA GLN A 6 -7.45 4.20 -10.19
C GLN A 6 -8.43 4.99 -11.08
N ILE A 7 -8.19 4.96 -12.39
CA ILE A 7 -9.08 5.51 -13.41
C ILE A 7 -10.43 4.77 -13.36
N THR A 8 -11.52 5.54 -13.48
CA THR A 8 -12.88 5.04 -13.63
C THR A 8 -13.41 5.38 -15.03
N PRO A 9 -14.47 4.72 -15.52
CA PRO A 9 -15.08 5.07 -16.81
C PRO A 9 -15.43 6.56 -16.94
N ASP A 10 -15.91 7.18 -15.85
CA ASP A 10 -16.27 8.59 -15.81
C ASP A 10 -15.11 9.56 -16.05
N ASP A 11 -13.85 9.10 -15.94
CA ASP A 11 -12.69 9.96 -16.16
C ASP A 11 -12.39 10.20 -17.64
N ALA A 12 -12.88 9.34 -18.54
CA ALA A 12 -12.47 9.32 -19.94
C ALA A 12 -12.49 10.71 -20.63
N PRO A 13 -13.54 11.56 -20.45
CA PRO A 13 -13.55 12.90 -21.02
C PRO A 13 -12.42 13.79 -20.46
N LEU A 14 -12.19 13.73 -19.14
CA LEU A 14 -11.16 14.54 -18.48
C LEU A 14 -9.74 14.09 -18.86
N LEU A 15 -9.51 12.79 -19.05
CA LEU A 15 -8.23 12.27 -19.53
C LEU A 15 -7.93 12.75 -20.94
N ALA A 16 -8.94 12.73 -21.82
CA ALA A 16 -8.83 13.24 -23.18
C ALA A 16 -8.51 14.74 -23.21
N ASP A 17 -9.14 15.53 -22.35
CA ASP A 17 -8.85 16.95 -22.21
C ASP A 17 -7.42 17.22 -21.72
N ILE A 18 -6.96 16.50 -20.70
CA ILE A 18 -5.56 16.63 -20.23
C ILE A 18 -4.60 16.24 -21.35
N ALA A 19 -4.83 15.13 -22.05
CA ALA A 19 -3.97 14.71 -23.15
C ALA A 19 -3.91 15.77 -24.27
N ARG A 20 -5.06 16.35 -24.63
CA ARG A 20 -5.15 17.44 -25.61
C ARG A 20 -4.40 18.69 -25.15
N ILE A 21 -4.50 19.07 -23.88
CA ILE A 21 -3.75 20.22 -23.32
C ILE A 21 -2.24 19.96 -23.34
N VAL A 22 -1.82 18.73 -23.03
CA VAL A 22 -0.39 18.39 -22.90
C VAL A 22 0.31 18.30 -24.26
N TRP A 23 -0.34 17.72 -25.27
CA TRP A 23 0.30 17.39 -26.55
C TRP A 23 -0.37 18.00 -27.81
N GLY A 24 -1.55 18.60 -27.67
CA GLY A 24 -2.34 19.10 -28.80
C GLY A 24 -3.19 18.03 -29.48
N GLU A 25 -4.07 18.48 -30.38
CA GLU A 25 -4.91 17.58 -31.18
C GLU A 25 -4.10 16.79 -32.20
N GLY A 26 -4.48 15.52 -32.43
CA GLY A 26 -3.84 14.65 -33.43
C GLY A 26 -2.48 14.06 -33.01
N HIS A 27 -1.98 14.36 -31.82
CA HIS A 27 -0.74 13.77 -31.32
C HIS A 27 -0.86 12.23 -31.15
N PRO A 28 0.18 11.43 -31.47
CA PRO A 28 0.15 9.97 -31.34
C PRO A 28 -0.30 9.46 -29.96
N ALA A 29 0.02 10.19 -28.88
CA ALA A 29 -0.41 9.85 -27.52
C ALA A 29 -1.95 9.74 -27.37
N GLY A 30 -2.73 10.49 -28.17
CA GLY A 30 -4.18 10.37 -28.19
C GLY A 30 -4.66 8.98 -28.68
N ARG A 31 -3.89 8.35 -29.59
CA ARG A 31 -4.18 6.98 -30.03
C ARG A 31 -3.87 5.96 -28.93
N ASN A 32 -2.81 6.16 -28.14
CA ASN A 32 -2.51 5.31 -27.00
C ASN A 32 -3.63 5.37 -25.97
N LEU A 33 -4.15 6.57 -25.68
CA LEU A 33 -5.31 6.75 -24.81
C LEU A 33 -6.53 5.98 -25.35
N ALA A 34 -6.91 6.20 -26.61
CA ALA A 34 -8.05 5.52 -27.22
C ALA A 34 -7.88 3.99 -27.25
N SER A 35 -6.66 3.50 -27.46
CA SER A 35 -6.36 2.06 -27.53
C SER A 35 -6.58 1.33 -26.20
N ALA A 36 -6.54 2.04 -25.07
CA ALA A 36 -6.78 1.48 -23.75
C ALA A 36 -8.28 1.25 -23.46
N TYR A 37 -9.18 1.80 -24.30
CA TYR A 37 -10.62 1.71 -24.10
C TYR A 37 -11.28 0.79 -25.13
N GLN A 38 -12.38 0.17 -24.71
CA GLN A 38 -13.34 -0.57 -25.53
C GLN A 38 -14.74 -0.21 -25.03
N ASP A 39 -15.61 0.26 -25.93
CA ASP A 39 -17.00 0.65 -25.61
C ASP A 39 -17.13 1.65 -24.45
N GLY A 40 -16.16 2.57 -24.32
CA GLY A 40 -16.14 3.59 -23.26
C GLY A 40 -15.61 3.11 -21.92
N VAL A 41 -15.22 1.84 -21.81
CA VAL A 41 -14.63 1.24 -20.60
C VAL A 41 -13.16 0.92 -20.85
N ILE A 42 -12.32 1.03 -19.83
CA ILE A 42 -10.93 0.60 -19.94
C ILE A 42 -10.89 -0.92 -20.14
N LYS A 43 -10.09 -1.40 -21.09
CA LYS A 43 -9.95 -2.84 -21.37
C LYS A 43 -9.43 -3.57 -20.14
N ASP A 44 -9.80 -4.83 -19.99
CA ASP A 44 -9.46 -5.61 -18.80
C ASP A 44 -7.95 -5.65 -18.54
N ASP A 45 -7.12 -5.69 -19.59
CA ASP A 45 -5.66 -5.73 -19.51
C ASP A 45 -4.98 -4.37 -19.44
N HIS A 46 -5.77 -3.32 -19.28
CA HIS A 46 -5.30 -1.97 -19.08
C HIS A 46 -5.70 -1.49 -17.68
N THR A 47 -4.86 -0.63 -17.12
CA THR A 47 -5.26 0.16 -15.96
C THR A 47 -4.59 1.51 -16.01
N GLY A 48 -5.01 2.40 -15.13
CA GLY A 48 -4.36 3.68 -14.97
C GLY A 48 -4.69 4.35 -13.67
N TRP A 49 -3.97 5.43 -13.39
CA TRP A 49 -4.11 6.19 -12.15
C TRP A 49 -4.29 7.65 -12.47
N THR A 50 -5.15 8.30 -11.73
CA THR A 50 -5.33 9.73 -11.72
C THR A 50 -4.59 10.36 -10.56
N TYR A 51 -4.09 11.58 -10.76
CA TYR A 51 -3.56 12.43 -9.72
C TYR A 51 -4.34 13.73 -9.69
N SER A 52 -4.94 14.02 -8.53
CA SER A 52 -5.72 15.22 -8.31
C SER A 52 -5.09 16.09 -7.22
N LEU A 53 -5.08 17.39 -7.48
CA LEU A 53 -4.65 18.40 -6.52
C LEU A 53 -5.83 19.30 -6.19
N GLU A 54 -6.18 19.38 -4.91
CA GLU A 54 -7.30 20.20 -4.43
C GLU A 54 -8.63 19.84 -5.12
N GLY A 55 -8.83 18.54 -5.35
CA GLY A 55 -10.04 18.01 -6.00
C GLY A 55 -10.05 18.14 -7.53
N LYS A 56 -9.10 18.86 -8.14
CA LYS A 56 -8.99 18.98 -9.59
C LYS A 56 -8.07 17.89 -10.14
N LEU A 57 -8.49 17.21 -11.21
CA LEU A 57 -7.64 16.26 -11.92
C LEU A 57 -6.51 17.01 -12.63
N THR A 58 -5.27 16.59 -12.36
CA THR A 58 -4.06 17.30 -12.81
C THR A 58 -3.12 16.46 -13.65
N GLY A 59 -3.27 15.13 -13.61
CA GLY A 59 -2.47 14.22 -14.41
C GLY A 59 -2.97 12.80 -14.27
N PHE A 60 -2.45 11.93 -15.13
CA PHE A 60 -2.78 10.52 -15.12
C PHE A 60 -1.70 9.68 -15.81
N SER A 61 -1.75 8.37 -15.59
CA SER A 61 -0.95 7.38 -16.31
C SER A 61 -1.78 6.19 -16.74
N LEU A 62 -1.36 5.50 -17.79
CA LEU A 62 -1.97 4.28 -18.31
C LEU A 62 -0.90 3.22 -18.56
N ALA A 63 -1.22 1.96 -18.26
CA ALA A 63 -0.35 0.81 -18.47
C ALA A 63 -1.12 -0.39 -19.02
N ASN A 64 -0.42 -1.25 -19.73
CA ASN A 64 -0.93 -2.47 -20.35
C ASN A 64 -0.19 -3.70 -19.78
N ARG A 65 -0.90 -4.58 -19.07
CA ARG A 65 -0.30 -5.79 -18.47
C ARG A 65 0.06 -6.86 -19.48
N SER A 66 -0.56 -6.87 -20.66
CA SER A 66 -0.32 -7.87 -21.70
C SER A 66 1.02 -7.63 -22.42
N THR A 67 1.51 -6.39 -22.44
CA THR A 67 2.73 -6.01 -23.16
C THR A 67 3.87 -5.52 -22.25
N GLY A 68 3.59 -5.28 -20.97
CA GLY A 68 4.58 -4.72 -20.04
C GLY A 68 4.87 -3.25 -20.30
N GLU A 69 3.93 -2.55 -20.94
CA GLU A 69 4.14 -1.20 -21.43
C GLU A 69 3.38 -0.18 -20.62
N ILE A 70 4.06 0.91 -20.28
CA ILE A 70 3.42 2.12 -19.81
C ILE A 70 3.08 2.93 -21.05
N LEU A 71 1.79 3.09 -21.31
CA LEU A 71 1.29 3.67 -22.55
C LEU A 71 1.40 5.19 -22.54
N MET A 72 1.23 5.79 -21.36
CA MET A 72 1.18 7.22 -21.21
C MET A 72 1.40 7.67 -19.77
N VAL A 73 2.06 8.82 -19.61
CA VAL A 73 2.08 9.62 -18.38
C VAL A 73 1.84 11.08 -18.79
N ALA A 74 0.71 11.63 -18.38
CA ALA A 74 0.29 12.99 -18.71
C ALA A 74 0.15 13.82 -17.43
N MET A 75 0.56 15.09 -17.48
CA MET A 75 0.24 16.05 -16.41
C MET A 75 0.14 17.46 -16.98
N LEU A 76 -0.77 18.24 -16.42
CA LEU A 76 -0.97 19.63 -16.80
C LEU A 76 0.35 20.44 -16.61
N PRO A 77 0.78 21.26 -17.58
CA PRO A 77 2.07 21.94 -17.57
C PRO A 77 2.35 22.78 -16.31
N GLU A 78 1.33 23.41 -15.75
CA GLU A 78 1.39 24.22 -14.52
C GLU A 78 1.77 23.43 -13.26
N HIS A 79 1.84 22.09 -13.34
CA HIS A 79 2.13 21.22 -12.20
C HIS A 79 3.40 20.36 -12.35
N ARG A 80 4.22 20.57 -13.40
CA ARG A 80 5.45 19.79 -13.69
C ARG A 80 6.47 19.72 -12.55
N ARG A 81 6.46 20.65 -11.59
CA ARG A 81 7.39 20.69 -10.43
C ARG A 81 6.87 20.04 -9.15
N LYS A 82 5.68 19.43 -9.14
CA LYS A 82 5.03 18.89 -7.92
C LYS A 82 5.23 17.38 -7.72
N ARG A 83 6.27 16.78 -8.32
CA ARG A 83 6.56 15.32 -8.29
C ARG A 83 5.44 14.41 -8.84
N ILE A 84 4.41 14.98 -9.50
CA ILE A 84 3.23 14.26 -10.02
C ILE A 84 3.63 13.16 -11.01
N GLY A 85 4.48 13.50 -12.00
CA GLY A 85 4.94 12.52 -12.99
C GLY A 85 5.66 11.33 -12.38
N ARG A 86 6.47 11.56 -11.35
CA ARG A 86 7.17 10.49 -10.63
C ARG A 86 6.18 9.56 -9.96
N GLU A 87 5.16 10.11 -9.32
CA GLU A 87 4.17 9.29 -8.61
C GLU A 87 3.32 8.46 -9.59
N LEU A 88 2.82 9.08 -10.65
CA LEU A 88 2.08 8.39 -11.71
C LEU A 88 2.92 7.28 -12.38
N MET A 89 4.19 7.59 -12.67
CA MET A 89 5.15 6.61 -13.21
C MET A 89 5.32 5.43 -12.24
N ARG A 90 5.55 5.72 -10.96
CA ARG A 90 5.76 4.70 -9.91
C ARG A 90 4.56 3.77 -9.75
N GLN A 91 3.33 4.29 -9.84
CA GLN A 91 2.11 3.47 -9.77
C GLN A 91 2.03 2.48 -10.94
N ALA A 92 2.29 2.96 -12.15
CA ALA A 92 2.29 2.13 -13.36
C ALA A 92 3.40 1.08 -13.36
N GLU A 93 4.61 1.47 -12.94
CA GLU A 93 5.74 0.57 -12.75
C GLU A 93 5.39 -0.55 -11.75
N GLY A 94 4.91 -0.18 -10.55
CA GLY A 94 4.55 -1.12 -9.48
C GLY A 94 3.50 -2.14 -9.89
N TRP A 95 2.48 -1.70 -10.61
CA TRP A 95 1.44 -2.59 -11.12
C TRP A 95 2.00 -3.57 -12.15
N LEU A 96 2.80 -3.13 -13.13
CA LEU A 96 3.38 -4.03 -14.12
C LEU A 96 4.33 -5.05 -13.46
N TRP A 97 5.15 -4.62 -12.50
CA TRP A 97 6.01 -5.55 -11.75
C TRP A 97 5.20 -6.57 -10.95
N SER A 98 4.08 -6.16 -10.34
CA SER A 98 3.19 -7.10 -9.63
C SER A 98 2.56 -8.16 -10.55
N HIS A 99 2.49 -7.90 -11.85
CA HIS A 99 2.03 -8.84 -12.88
C HIS A 99 3.17 -9.71 -13.46
N GLY A 100 4.37 -9.63 -12.89
CA GLY A 100 5.49 -10.51 -13.21
C GLY A 100 6.39 -10.04 -14.36
N TRP A 101 6.28 -8.78 -14.80
CA TRP A 101 7.20 -8.23 -15.80
C TRP A 101 8.60 -8.04 -15.21
N GLU A 102 9.59 -8.72 -15.80
CA GLU A 102 11.01 -8.55 -15.48
C GLU A 102 11.62 -7.29 -16.11
N GLU A 103 10.99 -6.81 -17.18
CA GLU A 103 11.36 -5.59 -17.89
C GLU A 103 10.09 -4.92 -18.41
N ILE A 104 9.98 -3.61 -18.20
CA ILE A 104 8.86 -2.80 -18.65
C ILE A 104 9.32 -1.75 -19.65
N ARG A 105 8.41 -1.32 -20.52
CA ARG A 105 8.68 -0.38 -21.62
C ARG A 105 7.91 0.93 -21.48
N PHE A 106 8.50 2.01 -21.96
CA PHE A 106 7.86 3.32 -22.08
C PHE A 106 8.41 4.04 -23.31
N SER A 107 7.54 4.63 -24.12
CA SER A 107 7.92 5.32 -25.36
C SER A 107 7.55 6.81 -25.31
N ILE A 108 8.51 7.67 -25.66
CA ILE A 108 8.29 9.12 -25.80
C ILE A 108 8.16 9.44 -27.29
N HIS A 109 7.04 10.03 -27.71
CA HIS A 109 6.77 10.34 -29.11
C HIS A 109 7.22 11.74 -29.57
N ASP A 110 7.73 12.57 -28.67
CA ASP A 110 8.32 13.88 -28.96
C ASP A 110 9.75 13.96 -28.39
N THR A 111 10.73 13.73 -29.26
CA THR A 111 12.16 13.72 -28.91
C THR A 111 12.76 15.11 -28.69
N SER A 112 12.00 16.20 -28.89
CA SER A 112 12.46 17.56 -28.61
C SER A 112 12.48 17.87 -27.10
N SER A 113 11.90 16.99 -26.27
CA SER A 113 11.83 17.14 -24.82
C SER A 113 13.04 16.52 -24.12
N GLU A 114 14.18 17.22 -24.11
CA GLU A 114 15.37 16.82 -23.32
C GLU A 114 15.04 16.54 -21.84
N ASN A 115 14.01 17.21 -21.32
CA ASN A 115 13.53 17.07 -19.95
C ASN A 115 12.93 15.68 -19.65
N ALA A 116 12.25 15.06 -20.61
CA ALA A 116 11.56 13.78 -20.40
C ALA A 116 12.54 12.60 -20.39
N ALA A 117 13.49 12.57 -21.33
CA ALA A 117 14.55 11.57 -21.34
C ALA A 117 15.43 11.66 -20.08
N THR A 118 15.81 12.88 -19.68
CA THR A 118 16.58 13.13 -18.44
C THR A 118 15.82 12.64 -17.20
N PHE A 119 14.51 12.91 -17.12
CA PHE A 119 13.65 12.40 -16.05
C PHE A 119 13.68 10.87 -15.98
N LEU A 120 13.50 10.18 -17.12
CA LEU A 120 13.48 8.72 -17.17
C LEU A 120 14.82 8.12 -16.73
N HIS A 121 15.94 8.65 -17.23
CA HIS A 121 17.28 8.22 -16.82
C HIS A 121 17.52 8.38 -15.32
N HIS A 122 17.10 9.52 -14.75
CA HIS A 122 17.22 9.75 -13.31
C HIS A 122 16.47 8.70 -12.48
N PHE A 123 15.38 8.12 -13.00
CA PHE A 123 14.59 7.08 -12.35
C PHE A 123 14.88 5.66 -12.84
N GLY A 124 16.07 5.44 -13.41
CA GLY A 124 16.60 4.11 -13.70
C GLY A 124 16.11 3.49 -15.02
N TRP A 125 15.43 4.26 -15.86
CA TRP A 125 15.10 3.84 -17.22
C TRP A 125 16.32 4.01 -18.14
N ARG A 126 16.49 3.05 -19.06
CA ARG A 126 17.58 3.01 -20.03
C ARG A 126 17.00 3.08 -21.44
N THR A 127 17.68 3.81 -22.31
CA THR A 127 17.29 3.86 -23.72
C THR A 127 17.47 2.48 -24.35
N SER A 128 16.41 1.96 -25.01
CA SER A 128 16.45 0.66 -25.70
C SER A 128 16.51 0.79 -27.22
N GLY A 129 16.15 1.95 -27.79
CA GLY A 129 16.22 2.19 -29.24
C GLY A 129 15.21 3.24 -29.72
N LYS A 130 15.10 3.40 -31.04
CA LYS A 130 14.00 4.16 -31.66
C LYS A 130 12.68 3.40 -31.41
N GLY A 131 11.65 4.11 -30.99
CA GLY A 131 10.32 3.56 -30.85
C GLY A 131 9.53 3.58 -32.16
N GLU A 132 8.26 3.22 -32.09
CA GLU A 132 7.31 3.38 -33.19
C GLU A 132 6.30 4.51 -32.89
N PRO A 133 6.16 5.52 -33.76
CA PRO A 133 6.87 5.72 -35.05
C PRO A 133 8.36 6.09 -34.88
N PRO A 134 9.19 6.04 -35.94
CA PRO A 134 10.65 6.25 -35.85
C PRO A 134 11.13 7.58 -35.25
N SER A 135 10.22 8.55 -35.10
CA SER A 135 10.42 9.82 -34.39
C SER A 135 10.29 9.71 -32.87
N SER A 136 10.05 8.50 -32.34
CA SER A 136 9.92 8.25 -30.91
C SER A 136 11.17 7.56 -30.34
N GLN A 137 11.35 7.68 -29.03
CA GLN A 137 12.43 7.04 -28.28
C GLN A 137 11.82 6.06 -27.28
N SER A 138 12.26 4.80 -27.33
CA SER A 138 11.85 3.78 -26.37
C SER A 138 12.86 3.62 -25.25
N PHE A 139 12.31 3.38 -24.06
CA PHE A 139 13.03 3.14 -22.83
C PHE A 139 12.58 1.83 -22.21
N VAL A 140 13.51 1.16 -21.55
CA VAL A 140 13.28 -0.04 -20.77
C VAL A 140 13.73 0.17 -19.33
N LYS A 141 13.03 -0.47 -18.40
CA LYS A 141 13.45 -0.55 -17.00
C LYS A 141 13.32 -1.99 -16.54
N LYS A 142 14.45 -2.56 -16.10
CA LYS A 142 14.45 -3.88 -15.49
C LYS A 142 13.88 -3.78 -14.09
N ASN A 143 13.07 -4.78 -13.73
CA ASN A 143 12.59 -4.97 -12.38
C ASN A 143 13.81 -5.11 -11.45
N PRO A 144 13.94 -4.27 -10.40
CA PRO A 144 15.12 -4.28 -9.52
C PRO A 144 15.27 -5.57 -8.68
N GLY A 145 14.27 -6.47 -8.69
CA GLY A 145 14.28 -7.75 -7.94
C GLY A 145 13.82 -7.62 -6.48
N PRO A 146 13.64 -8.74 -5.73
CA PRO A 146 13.45 -10.12 -6.20
C PRO A 146 12.06 -10.32 -6.81
N SER A 147 11.93 -11.32 -7.69
CA SER A 147 10.66 -11.77 -8.25
C SER A 147 9.73 -12.26 -7.14
N PHE A 148 8.74 -11.46 -6.76
CA PHE A 148 7.60 -11.98 -6.03
C PHE A 148 6.35 -11.69 -6.85
N LYS A 149 5.69 -12.75 -7.29
CA LYS A 149 4.31 -12.66 -7.74
C LYS A 149 3.46 -12.74 -6.49
N LEU A 150 2.73 -11.67 -6.19
CA LEU A 150 1.66 -11.76 -5.21
C LEU A 150 0.49 -12.45 -5.90
N GLU A 151 0.05 -13.57 -5.37
CA GLU A 151 -1.17 -14.21 -5.84
C GLU A 151 -2.36 -13.35 -5.40
N GLU A 152 -3.21 -12.95 -6.34
CA GLU A 152 -4.35 -12.07 -6.08
C GLU A 152 -5.63 -12.89 -5.92
N HIS A 153 -6.36 -12.64 -4.83
CA HIS A 153 -7.61 -13.30 -4.52
C HIS A 153 -8.63 -12.28 -4.04
N THR A 154 -9.84 -12.32 -4.58
CA THR A 154 -10.96 -11.53 -4.05
C THR A 154 -11.68 -12.38 -3.00
N ILE A 155 -11.62 -11.96 -1.75
CA ILE A 155 -12.27 -12.64 -0.63
C ILE A 155 -13.60 -11.94 -0.37
N HIS A 156 -14.69 -12.69 -0.43
CA HIS A 156 -16.04 -12.23 -0.16
C HIS A 156 -16.61 -12.97 1.03
N ASP A 157 -17.05 -12.21 2.03
CA ASP A 157 -17.74 -12.73 3.22
C ASP A 157 -19.19 -12.22 3.24
N PRO A 158 -20.17 -13.08 2.92
CA PRO A 158 -21.59 -12.73 2.98
C PRO A 158 -22.07 -12.32 4.38
N ALA A 159 -21.45 -12.84 5.45
CA ALA A 159 -21.91 -12.60 6.82
C ALA A 159 -21.60 -11.18 7.30
N THR A 160 -20.40 -10.68 6.98
CA THR A 160 -20.01 -9.30 7.31
C THR A 160 -20.34 -8.31 6.19
N GLY A 161 -20.56 -8.80 4.97
CA GLY A 161 -20.79 -8.00 3.76
C GLY A 161 -19.50 -7.46 3.14
N TYR A 162 -18.33 -7.90 3.62
CA TYR A 162 -17.05 -7.42 3.13
C TYR A 162 -16.57 -8.18 1.89
N THR A 163 -16.01 -7.42 0.95
CA THR A 163 -15.25 -7.95 -0.19
C THR A 163 -13.92 -7.24 -0.25
N ARG A 164 -12.80 -7.95 -0.13
CA ARG A 164 -11.46 -7.36 -0.16
C ARG A 164 -10.54 -8.11 -1.12
N LEU A 165 -9.71 -7.35 -1.82
CA LEU A 165 -8.59 -7.91 -2.56
C LEU A 165 -7.48 -8.28 -1.59
N LEU A 166 -7.11 -9.55 -1.60
CA LEU A 166 -6.04 -10.11 -0.81
C LEU A 166 -4.90 -10.51 -1.74
N ARG A 167 -3.70 -10.06 -1.40
CA ARG A 167 -2.48 -10.41 -2.12
C ARG A 167 -1.60 -11.26 -1.24
N ILE A 168 -1.29 -12.49 -1.64
CA ILE A 168 -0.52 -13.40 -0.81
C ILE A 168 0.82 -13.75 -1.45
N ARG A 169 1.81 -14.00 -0.59
CA ARG A 169 3.00 -14.77 -0.93
C ARG A 169 3.09 -15.95 -0.01
N ARG A 170 3.11 -17.14 -0.59
CA ARG A 170 3.22 -18.40 0.14
C ARG A 170 4.57 -18.50 0.84
N GLY A 171 4.57 -19.07 2.04
CA GLY A 171 5.78 -19.46 2.75
C GLY A 171 6.33 -20.80 2.24
N PRO A 172 7.30 -21.40 2.94
CA PRO A 172 7.91 -22.66 2.52
C PRO A 172 6.92 -23.82 2.50
N THR A 173 6.86 -24.54 1.38
CA THR A 173 6.01 -25.72 1.19
C THR A 173 6.36 -26.82 2.19
N GLY A 174 5.34 -27.38 2.85
CA GLY A 174 5.48 -28.54 3.73
C GLY A 174 6.18 -28.28 5.07
N LYS A 175 6.47 -27.02 5.41
CA LYS A 175 7.09 -26.63 6.68
C LYS A 175 6.17 -25.68 7.46
N PRO A 176 5.78 -26.00 8.71
CA PRO A 176 4.94 -25.11 9.51
C PRO A 176 5.54 -23.71 9.71
N HIS A 177 4.87 -22.67 9.19
CA HIS A 177 5.36 -21.29 9.22
C HIS A 177 4.30 -20.29 9.70
N ARG A 178 4.77 -19.12 10.11
CA ARG A 178 3.92 -18.00 10.55
C ARG A 178 3.41 -17.22 9.33
N LEU A 179 2.29 -16.52 9.52
CA LEU A 179 1.78 -15.50 8.61
C LEU A 179 2.15 -14.11 9.13
N CYS A 180 2.49 -13.21 8.21
CA CYS A 180 2.52 -11.76 8.42
C CYS A 180 1.42 -11.12 7.56
N LEU A 181 0.34 -10.65 8.21
CA LEU A 181 -0.81 -10.03 7.58
C LEU A 181 -0.72 -8.50 7.69
N PHE A 182 -0.71 -7.81 6.56
CA PHE A 182 -0.60 -6.36 6.47
C PHE A 182 -1.94 -5.77 6.03
N LEU A 183 -2.52 -4.94 6.90
CA LEU A 183 -3.63 -4.06 6.56
C LEU A 183 -3.08 -2.84 5.78
N ASP A 184 -3.92 -2.23 4.94
CA ASP A 184 -3.47 -1.27 3.91
C ASP A 184 -2.35 -1.83 3.04
N GLY A 185 -2.58 -3.04 2.52
CA GLY A 185 -1.57 -3.84 1.85
C GLY A 185 -0.77 -3.08 0.80
N GLU A 186 -1.44 -2.27 -0.03
CA GLU A 186 -0.80 -1.43 -1.05
C GLU A 186 0.20 -0.44 -0.48
N LEU A 187 -0.02 0.12 0.71
CA LEU A 187 0.95 1.05 1.30
C LEU A 187 2.25 0.32 1.63
N TYR A 188 2.16 -0.92 2.11
CA TYR A 188 3.33 -1.74 2.40
C TYR A 188 4.03 -2.27 1.15
N TRP A 189 3.35 -3.02 0.29
CA TRP A 189 4.01 -3.69 -0.83
C TRP A 189 4.38 -2.73 -1.96
N ARG A 190 3.57 -1.71 -2.23
CA ARG A 190 3.78 -0.77 -3.35
C ARG A 190 4.53 0.48 -2.91
N ASP A 191 4.13 1.10 -1.79
CA ASP A 191 4.64 2.42 -1.41
C ASP A 191 5.90 2.36 -0.55
N MET A 192 5.99 1.36 0.32
CA MET A 192 7.18 1.10 1.13
C MET A 192 8.12 0.05 0.53
N GLY A 193 7.68 -0.72 -0.48
CA GLY A 193 8.51 -1.77 -1.08
C GLY A 193 8.92 -2.85 -0.07
N VAL A 194 8.01 -3.18 0.87
CA VAL A 194 8.27 -4.05 2.02
C VAL A 194 8.94 -5.39 1.66
N MET A 195 8.63 -5.92 0.48
CA MET A 195 9.09 -7.24 0.05
C MET A 195 10.60 -7.30 -0.19
N GLU A 196 11.22 -6.21 -0.64
CA GLU A 196 12.68 -6.14 -0.78
C GLU A 196 13.36 -6.33 0.58
N ILE A 197 12.85 -5.62 1.60
CA ILE A 197 13.35 -5.68 2.98
C ILE A 197 13.16 -7.09 3.55
N LEU A 198 11.93 -7.61 3.47
CA LEU A 198 11.55 -8.89 4.07
C LEU A 198 12.26 -10.07 3.40
N ASN A 199 12.47 -10.01 2.08
CA ASN A 199 13.30 -10.98 1.37
C ASN A 199 14.72 -10.97 1.87
N GLY A 200 15.36 -9.79 1.91
CA GLY A 200 16.72 -9.67 2.42
C GLY A 200 16.86 -10.21 3.85
N LEU A 201 15.86 -9.98 4.71
CA LEU A 201 15.85 -10.52 6.06
C LEU A 201 15.71 -12.05 6.11
N MET A 202 14.86 -12.65 5.27
CA MET A 202 14.71 -14.10 5.20
C MET A 202 15.94 -14.77 4.57
N GLU A 203 16.49 -14.21 3.50
CA GLU A 203 17.68 -14.72 2.78
C GLU A 203 18.93 -14.67 3.67
N SER A 204 19.06 -13.61 4.47
CA SER A 204 20.14 -13.49 5.47
C SER A 204 19.89 -14.29 6.76
N GLY A 205 18.71 -14.92 6.91
CA GLY A 205 18.34 -15.69 8.10
C GLY A 205 18.05 -14.84 9.34
N ARG A 206 17.91 -13.52 9.21
CA ARG A 206 17.58 -12.60 10.32
C ARG A 206 16.13 -12.76 10.79
N ILE A 207 15.22 -13.15 9.89
CA ILE A 207 13.87 -13.60 10.24
C ILE A 207 13.61 -14.99 9.67
N PRO A 208 12.76 -15.82 10.32
CA PRO A 208 12.39 -17.12 9.77
C PRO A 208 11.61 -16.95 8.46
N PRO A 209 11.59 -17.98 7.59
CA PRO A 209 10.67 -18.01 6.46
C PRO A 209 9.21 -17.94 6.92
N VAL A 210 8.45 -17.02 6.34
CA VAL A 210 7.03 -16.77 6.66
C VAL A 210 6.20 -16.62 5.38
N ALA A 211 4.89 -16.77 5.50
CA ALA A 211 3.95 -16.34 4.48
C ALA A 211 3.57 -14.87 4.70
N PHE A 212 3.19 -14.19 3.61
CA PHE A 212 2.71 -12.81 3.65
C PHE A 212 1.31 -12.71 3.07
N ALA A 213 0.47 -11.87 3.67
CA ALA A 213 -0.82 -11.49 3.12
C ALA A 213 -1.00 -9.97 3.24
N PHE A 214 -1.50 -9.35 2.18
CA PHE A 214 -1.70 -7.91 2.06
C PHE A 214 -3.17 -7.64 1.75
N VAL A 215 -3.90 -7.09 2.72
CA VAL A 215 -5.33 -6.78 2.60
C VAL A 215 -5.47 -5.38 2.02
N GLY A 216 -6.00 -5.26 0.81
CA GLY A 216 -6.17 -3.97 0.16
C GLY A 216 -7.34 -3.16 0.73
N CYS A 217 -7.21 -1.84 0.77
CA CYS A 217 -8.38 -0.97 1.02
C CYS A 217 -9.18 -0.73 -0.26
N VAL A 218 -10.48 -0.43 -0.12
CA VAL A 218 -11.38 -0.18 -1.28
C VAL A 218 -11.37 1.28 -1.71
N SER A 219 -11.46 2.19 -0.74
CA SER A 219 -11.46 3.64 -0.96
C SER A 219 -11.10 4.36 0.34
N GLY A 220 -10.79 5.66 0.27
CA GLY A 220 -10.53 6.48 1.47
C GLY A 220 -11.68 6.46 2.49
N PRO A 221 -12.94 6.70 2.09
CA PRO A 221 -14.08 6.60 3.01
C PRO A 221 -14.28 5.21 3.60
N ALA A 222 -14.22 4.15 2.76
CA ALA A 222 -14.34 2.77 3.24
C ALA A 222 -13.22 2.42 4.22
N ARG A 223 -11.98 2.84 3.93
CA ARG A 223 -10.83 2.70 4.82
C ARG A 223 -11.10 3.36 6.19
N GLN A 224 -11.71 4.54 6.22
CA GLN A 224 -12.05 5.19 7.48
C GLN A 224 -13.15 4.44 8.26
N GLU A 225 -14.13 3.85 7.57
CA GLU A 225 -15.19 3.04 8.19
C GLU A 225 -14.66 1.71 8.73
N ASP A 226 -13.78 1.05 7.98
CA ASP A 226 -13.25 -0.28 8.30
C ASP A 226 -12.30 -0.24 9.49
N LEU A 227 -11.40 0.75 9.52
CA LEU A 227 -10.21 0.71 10.37
C LEU A 227 -10.40 1.40 11.73
N VAL A 228 -11.60 1.90 12.02
CA VAL A 228 -11.96 2.53 13.30
C VAL A 228 -12.57 1.51 14.27
N CYS A 229 -11.82 0.44 14.56
CA CYS A 229 -12.26 -0.65 15.45
C CYS A 229 -13.64 -1.21 15.09
N ASN A 230 -13.94 -1.31 13.79
CA ASN A 230 -15.23 -1.79 13.31
C ASN A 230 -15.34 -3.30 13.55
N GLU A 231 -16.33 -3.72 14.33
CA GLU A 231 -16.52 -5.12 14.70
C GLU A 231 -16.82 -6.04 13.51
N ARG A 232 -17.52 -5.55 12.47
CA ARG A 232 -17.74 -6.35 11.26
C ARG A 232 -16.42 -6.58 10.53
N TYR A 233 -15.58 -5.56 10.43
CA TYR A 233 -14.29 -5.68 9.77
C TYR A 233 -13.32 -6.54 10.59
N LEU A 234 -13.39 -6.43 11.93
CA LEU A 234 -12.71 -7.31 12.87
C LEU A 234 -13.04 -8.79 12.58
N HIS A 235 -14.31 -9.14 12.48
CA HIS A 235 -14.73 -10.52 12.21
C HIS A 235 -14.35 -11.00 10.81
N PHE A 236 -14.39 -10.09 9.82
CA PHE A 236 -13.91 -10.39 8.49
C PHE A 236 -12.41 -10.73 8.48
N ILE A 237 -11.57 -9.92 9.11
CA ILE A 237 -10.11 -10.11 9.12
C ILE A 237 -9.70 -11.26 10.04
N GLY A 238 -10.15 -11.25 11.29
CA GLY A 238 -9.73 -12.20 12.32
C GLY A 238 -10.38 -13.58 12.19
N GLY A 239 -11.58 -13.66 11.61
CA GLY A 239 -12.29 -14.91 11.34
C GLY A 239 -12.15 -15.33 9.88
N HIS A 240 -12.97 -14.73 9.01
CA HIS A 240 -13.18 -15.23 7.65
C HIS A 240 -11.90 -15.26 6.79
N VAL A 241 -11.11 -14.19 6.79
CA VAL A 241 -9.84 -14.12 6.05
C VAL A 241 -8.82 -15.12 6.60
N MET A 242 -8.77 -15.32 7.93
CA MET A 242 -7.86 -16.28 8.54
C MET A 242 -8.24 -17.73 8.20
N ASP A 243 -9.53 -18.06 8.22
CA ASP A 243 -10.02 -19.39 7.83
C ASP A 243 -9.70 -19.68 6.36
N TRP A 244 -9.93 -18.68 5.49
CA TRP A 244 -9.58 -18.79 4.08
C TRP A 244 -8.06 -18.98 3.88
N LEU A 245 -7.23 -18.19 4.56
CA LEU A 245 -5.76 -18.28 4.47
C LEU A 245 -5.24 -19.65 4.93
N LYS A 246 -5.80 -20.23 5.99
CA LYS A 246 -5.44 -21.56 6.48
C LYS A 246 -5.83 -22.65 5.47
N SER A 247 -6.99 -22.53 4.84
CA SER A 247 -7.42 -23.43 3.77
C SER A 247 -6.51 -23.32 2.55
N GLU A 248 -6.14 -22.09 2.16
CA GLU A 248 -5.34 -21.81 0.98
C GLU A 248 -3.86 -22.18 1.19
N ILE A 249 -3.35 -22.07 2.42
CA ILE A 249 -1.96 -22.37 2.78
C ILE A 249 -1.95 -23.37 3.97
N PRO A 250 -2.08 -24.69 3.70
CA PRO A 250 -2.16 -25.72 4.75
C PRO A 250 -0.94 -25.84 5.67
N SER A 251 0.19 -25.23 5.30
CA SER A 251 1.41 -25.18 6.12
C SER A 251 1.45 -23.98 7.09
N LEU A 252 0.41 -23.14 7.13
CA LEU A 252 0.29 -22.13 8.17
C LEU A 252 0.11 -22.78 9.54
N ARG A 253 0.80 -22.24 10.54
CA ARG A 253 0.57 -22.59 11.95
C ARG A 253 -0.83 -22.16 12.39
N ASP A 254 -1.32 -22.73 13.48
CA ASP A 254 -2.64 -22.36 14.01
C ASP A 254 -2.71 -20.93 14.57
N GLY A 255 -1.57 -20.41 15.01
CA GLY A 255 -1.42 -19.09 15.59
C GLY A 255 0.02 -18.59 15.57
N ASN A 256 0.33 -17.67 16.49
CA ASN A 256 1.57 -16.91 16.52
C ASN A 256 1.83 -16.10 15.23
N HIS A 257 0.78 -15.66 14.56
CA HIS A 257 0.89 -14.79 13.39
C HIS A 257 1.16 -13.34 13.81
N LEU A 258 1.58 -12.55 12.83
CA LEU A 258 1.79 -11.13 12.94
C LEU A 258 0.70 -10.40 12.17
N ILE A 259 0.11 -9.36 12.75
CA ILE A 259 -0.71 -8.38 12.03
C ILE A 259 -0.03 -6.99 12.07
N ALA A 260 -0.08 -6.27 10.96
CA ALA A 260 0.59 -4.99 10.79
C ALA A 260 -0.33 -3.92 10.20
N GLY A 261 -0.13 -2.67 10.60
CA GLY A 261 -0.87 -1.53 10.06
C GLY A 261 -0.22 -0.18 10.35
N LEU A 262 -0.60 0.82 9.54
CA LEU A 262 -0.15 2.21 9.58
C LEU A 262 -1.32 3.10 10.01
N SER A 263 -1.12 4.06 10.90
CA SER A 263 -2.17 5.06 11.22
C SER A 263 -3.48 4.37 11.66
N LEU A 264 -4.59 4.60 10.96
CA LEU A 264 -5.85 3.89 11.21
C LEU A 264 -5.72 2.35 11.10
N SER A 265 -4.95 1.81 10.15
CA SER A 265 -4.77 0.35 10.13
C SER A 265 -3.89 -0.13 11.27
N GLY A 266 -3.02 0.71 11.83
CA GLY A 266 -2.28 0.42 13.06
C GLY A 266 -3.18 0.31 14.29
N LEU A 267 -4.25 1.13 14.34
CA LEU A 267 -5.34 1.01 15.31
C LEU A 267 -6.08 -0.31 15.13
N MET A 268 -6.54 -0.61 13.91
CA MET A 268 -7.28 -1.83 13.59
C MET A 268 -6.46 -3.11 13.78
N ALA A 269 -5.16 -3.09 13.46
CA ALA A 269 -4.24 -4.21 13.67
C ALA A 269 -4.13 -4.54 15.17
N SER A 270 -3.98 -3.50 16.01
CA SER A 270 -3.96 -3.67 17.46
C SER A 270 -5.29 -4.22 17.96
N PHE A 271 -6.42 -3.66 17.49
CA PHE A 271 -7.77 -4.14 17.83
C PHE A 271 -7.94 -5.63 17.53
N THR A 272 -7.54 -6.04 16.31
CA THR A 272 -7.65 -7.41 15.85
C THR A 272 -6.76 -8.36 16.65
N ALA A 273 -5.53 -7.96 16.98
CA ALA A 273 -4.64 -8.77 17.80
C ALA A 273 -5.19 -9.01 19.21
N LEU A 274 -5.85 -8.01 19.79
CA LEU A 274 -6.47 -8.10 21.13
C LEU A 274 -7.70 -9.03 21.13
N HIS A 275 -8.49 -9.04 20.05
CA HIS A 275 -9.71 -9.86 19.95
C HIS A 275 -9.48 -11.26 19.35
N TYR A 276 -8.40 -11.46 18.61
CA TYR A 276 -7.99 -12.76 18.04
C TYR A 276 -6.58 -13.18 18.47
N PRO A 277 -6.28 -13.24 19.79
CA PRO A 277 -4.94 -13.57 20.28
C PRO A 277 -4.51 -15.01 19.94
N GLY A 278 -5.48 -15.90 19.69
CA GLY A 278 -5.22 -17.27 19.21
C GLY A 278 -4.60 -17.32 17.82
N HIS A 279 -4.86 -16.31 16.97
CA HIS A 279 -4.21 -16.16 15.67
C HIS A 279 -3.00 -15.23 15.76
N PHE A 280 -3.19 -14.03 16.30
CA PHE A 280 -2.20 -12.96 16.26
C PHE A 280 -1.57 -12.73 17.63
N SER A 281 -0.36 -13.26 17.81
CA SER A 281 0.45 -13.04 19.02
C SER A 281 1.48 -11.93 18.84
N ALA A 282 1.53 -11.30 17.66
CA ALA A 282 2.46 -10.23 17.31
C ALA A 282 1.72 -9.13 16.55
N CYS A 283 1.96 -7.88 16.90
CA CYS A 283 1.36 -6.72 16.25
C CYS A 283 2.41 -5.64 15.95
N LEU A 284 2.43 -5.16 14.71
CA LEU A 284 3.16 -3.95 14.30
C LEU A 284 2.15 -2.81 14.10
N SER A 285 2.22 -1.78 14.94
CA SER A 285 1.38 -0.59 14.86
C SER A 285 2.25 0.63 14.63
N GLN A 286 2.35 1.08 13.37
CA GLN A 286 3.18 2.22 13.01
C GLN A 286 2.34 3.50 13.01
N SER A 287 2.70 4.44 13.86
CA SER A 287 1.96 5.68 14.13
C SER A 287 0.46 5.42 14.31
N GLY A 288 0.09 4.37 15.05
CA GLY A 288 -1.29 3.91 15.18
C GLY A 288 -2.23 4.97 15.75
N SER A 289 -3.42 5.15 15.15
CA SER A 289 -4.45 6.17 15.49
C SER A 289 -5.19 5.92 16.81
N HIS A 290 -4.44 5.61 17.87
CA HIS A 290 -4.94 5.34 19.22
C HIS A 290 -5.51 6.57 19.94
N TRP A 291 -5.45 7.74 19.30
CA TRP A 291 -6.20 8.94 19.68
C TRP A 291 -7.69 8.85 19.34
N TRP A 292 -8.09 7.93 18.47
CA TRP A 292 -9.47 7.79 17.99
C TRP A 292 -10.47 7.62 19.14
N ASN A 293 -11.65 8.24 18.96
CA ASN A 293 -12.77 8.19 19.91
C ASN A 293 -12.35 8.53 21.35
N HIS A 294 -11.69 9.68 21.53
CA HIS A 294 -11.18 10.15 22.82
C HIS A 294 -10.23 9.14 23.52
N GLY A 295 -9.47 8.38 22.73
CA GLY A 295 -8.59 7.34 23.26
C GLY A 295 -9.31 6.12 23.84
N TRP A 296 -10.58 5.89 23.46
CA TRP A 296 -11.44 4.78 23.89
C TRP A 296 -10.73 3.42 23.89
N PHE A 297 -9.85 3.19 22.91
CA PHE A 297 -9.07 1.96 22.79
C PHE A 297 -8.34 1.60 24.10
N ASN A 298 -7.82 2.60 24.84
CA ASN A 298 -7.12 2.36 26.10
C ASN A 298 -8.04 1.80 27.18
N THR A 299 -9.30 2.22 27.23
CA THR A 299 -10.26 1.65 28.20
C THR A 299 -10.58 0.22 27.82
N MET A 300 -10.94 -0.01 26.54
CA MET A 300 -11.23 -1.36 26.03
C MET A 300 -10.07 -2.33 26.26
N ALA A 301 -8.83 -1.92 25.98
CA ALA A 301 -7.67 -2.78 26.17
C ALA A 301 -7.43 -3.16 27.64
N ARG A 302 -7.77 -2.30 28.62
CA ARG A 302 -7.68 -2.68 30.04
C ARG A 302 -8.67 -3.77 30.41
N ASP A 303 -9.87 -3.71 29.85
CA ASP A 303 -10.95 -4.66 30.14
C ASP A 303 -10.67 -6.06 29.55
N LEU A 304 -9.71 -6.17 28.62
CA LEU A 304 -9.24 -7.44 28.03
C LEU A 304 -8.04 -8.06 28.74
N ALA A 305 -7.57 -7.50 29.85
CA ALA A 305 -6.44 -8.07 30.59
C ALA A 305 -6.75 -9.48 31.13
N PRO A 306 -5.79 -10.42 31.11
CA PRO A 306 -4.41 -10.27 30.64
C PRO A 306 -4.29 -10.33 29.11
N ILE A 307 -3.46 -9.45 28.54
CA ILE A 307 -3.19 -9.41 27.09
C ILE A 307 -1.89 -10.17 26.80
N PRO A 308 -1.93 -11.32 26.08
CA PRO A 308 -0.74 -12.00 25.64
C PRO A 308 -0.15 -11.35 24.37
N GLY A 309 1.11 -11.68 24.08
CA GLY A 309 1.73 -11.35 22.79
C GLY A 309 2.68 -10.15 22.82
N ARG A 310 3.18 -9.82 21.63
CA ARG A 310 4.24 -8.84 21.40
C ARG A 310 3.73 -7.69 20.54
N PHE A 311 3.95 -6.45 20.98
CA PHE A 311 3.47 -5.26 20.29
C PHE A 311 4.64 -4.32 20.01
N TRP A 312 4.93 -4.09 18.74
CA TRP A 312 5.81 -3.00 18.30
C TRP A 312 4.93 -1.79 18.02
N LEU A 313 5.11 -0.74 18.81
CA LEU A 313 4.36 0.50 18.70
C LEU A 313 5.34 1.61 18.35
N SER A 314 5.19 2.21 17.17
CA SER A 314 6.09 3.28 16.74
C SER A 314 5.36 4.59 16.47
N VAL A 315 6.11 5.69 16.55
CA VAL A 315 5.61 7.03 16.23
C VAL A 315 6.75 7.99 15.90
N GLY A 316 6.52 8.92 14.97
CA GLY A 316 7.45 9.98 14.65
C GLY A 316 7.50 11.07 15.73
N ASP A 317 8.69 11.60 15.99
CA ASP A 317 8.91 12.66 16.98
C ASP A 317 8.27 14.02 16.60
N GLN A 318 7.86 14.21 15.34
CA GLN A 318 7.17 15.41 14.85
C GLN A 318 5.66 15.22 14.66
N GLU A 319 5.08 14.12 15.14
CA GLU A 319 3.64 13.86 15.07
C GLU A 319 2.87 14.47 16.26
N ASN A 320 3.12 15.76 16.49
CA ASN A 320 2.67 16.54 17.64
C ASN A 320 1.35 17.30 17.41
N GLN A 321 0.74 17.14 16.23
CA GLN A 321 -0.46 17.88 15.86
C GLN A 321 -1.65 17.44 16.72
N THR A 322 -2.48 18.41 17.12
CA THR A 322 -3.71 18.20 17.89
C THR A 322 -4.85 18.97 17.24
N LYS A 323 -6.09 18.65 17.62
CA LYS A 323 -7.31 19.30 17.11
C LYS A 323 -7.43 19.23 15.58
N LEU A 324 -6.97 18.13 14.99
CA LEU A 324 -7.02 17.92 13.54
C LEU A 324 -8.34 17.28 13.13
N ARG A 325 -8.94 17.78 12.04
CA ARG A 325 -10.07 17.15 11.37
C ARG A 325 -9.57 16.33 10.18
N HIS A 326 -9.95 15.07 10.15
CA HIS A 326 -9.67 14.16 9.05
C HIS A 326 -10.98 13.86 8.32
N SER A 327 -11.02 14.15 7.02
CA SER A 327 -12.17 13.82 6.18
C SER A 327 -12.30 12.29 6.02
N PRO A 328 -13.52 11.73 6.01
CA PRO A 328 -14.81 12.41 6.11
C PRO A 328 -15.24 12.90 7.49
N SER A 329 -14.83 12.29 8.61
CA SER A 329 -15.50 12.55 9.90
C SER A 329 -14.67 12.42 11.18
N LEU A 330 -13.38 12.08 11.13
CA LEU A 330 -12.60 11.89 12.36
C LEU A 330 -12.06 13.21 12.90
N TYR A 331 -11.93 13.25 14.22
CA TYR A 331 -11.33 14.34 14.94
C TYR A 331 -10.28 13.81 15.90
N GLN A 332 -9.08 14.35 15.78
CA GLN A 332 -7.92 13.99 16.58
C GLN A 332 -7.70 15.06 17.64
N GLU A 333 -7.99 14.72 18.89
CA GLU A 333 -7.91 15.66 20.02
C GLU A 333 -6.50 15.74 20.61
N ILE A 334 -5.87 14.59 20.74
CA ILE A 334 -4.51 14.42 21.26
C ILE A 334 -3.53 14.13 20.13
N SER A 335 -2.24 14.28 20.40
CA SER A 335 -1.22 14.00 19.40
C SER A 335 -1.14 12.52 19.06
N GLN A 336 -0.56 12.18 17.91
CA GLN A 336 -0.31 10.79 17.56
C GLN A 336 0.60 10.13 18.61
N ILE A 337 1.63 10.88 19.02
CA ILE A 337 2.58 10.51 20.07
C ILE A 337 1.85 10.14 21.34
N GLU A 338 1.00 11.04 21.85
CA GLU A 338 0.28 10.81 23.11
C GLU A 338 -0.65 9.58 23.02
N GLY A 339 -1.31 9.37 21.88
CA GLY A 339 -2.13 8.18 21.66
C GLY A 339 -1.32 6.88 21.73
N VAL A 340 -0.18 6.83 21.05
CA VAL A 340 0.71 5.66 21.00
C VAL A 340 1.35 5.39 22.37
N GLU A 341 1.85 6.42 23.06
CA GLU A 341 2.47 6.29 24.38
C GLU A 341 1.47 5.80 25.44
N LYS A 342 0.22 6.32 25.43
CA LYS A 342 -0.84 5.83 26.32
C LYS A 342 -1.16 4.37 26.09
N LEU A 343 -1.24 3.93 24.83
CA LEU A 343 -1.48 2.53 24.53
C LEU A 343 -0.33 1.65 25.04
N ALA A 344 0.92 2.07 24.83
CA ALA A 344 2.08 1.31 25.28
C ALA A 344 2.05 1.05 26.79
N ILE A 345 1.71 2.08 27.58
CA ILE A 345 1.54 1.98 29.03
C ILE A 345 0.41 0.99 29.36
N THR A 346 -0.74 1.15 28.71
CA THR A 346 -1.91 0.29 28.94
C THR A 346 -1.64 -1.18 28.64
N LEU A 347 -1.04 -1.50 27.48
CA LEU A 347 -0.73 -2.88 27.08
C LEU A 347 0.32 -3.51 28.00
N THR A 348 1.35 -2.74 28.39
CA THR A 348 2.36 -3.21 29.34
C THR A 348 1.74 -3.55 30.69
N ALA A 349 0.88 -2.67 31.21
CA ALA A 349 0.17 -2.90 32.47
C ALA A 349 -0.80 -4.10 32.40
N ALA A 350 -1.37 -4.36 31.23
CA ALA A 350 -2.24 -5.52 30.96
C ALA A 350 -1.47 -6.84 30.72
N GLY A 351 -0.13 -6.82 30.76
CA GLY A 351 0.72 -8.02 30.67
C GLY A 351 1.32 -8.31 29.29
N ALA A 352 1.09 -7.46 28.29
CA ALA A 352 1.68 -7.63 26.96
C ALA A 352 3.18 -7.29 26.97
N THR A 353 3.94 -7.91 26.08
CA THR A 353 5.33 -7.51 25.82
C THR A 353 5.33 -6.37 24.81
N VAL A 354 5.70 -5.16 25.21
CA VAL A 354 5.65 -3.97 24.35
C VAL A 354 7.05 -3.46 24.05
N HIS A 355 7.31 -3.15 22.78
CA HIS A 355 8.45 -2.35 22.34
C HIS A 355 7.94 -1.04 21.76
N THR A 356 8.41 0.09 22.29
CA THR A 356 8.10 1.42 21.79
C THR A 356 9.26 1.97 20.98
N HIS A 357 9.01 2.39 19.75
CA HIS A 357 10.03 2.96 18.87
C HIS A 357 9.66 4.40 18.47
N ARG A 358 10.49 5.37 18.87
CA ARG A 358 10.31 6.77 18.46
C ARG A 358 11.37 7.12 17.43
N HIS A 359 10.94 7.44 16.22
CA HIS A 359 11.85 7.73 15.12
C HIS A 359 11.84 9.23 14.77
N PRO A 360 12.94 9.76 14.19
CA PRO A 360 12.93 11.09 13.60
C PRO A 360 11.91 11.16 12.46
N GLY A 361 11.09 12.22 12.44
CA GLY A 361 10.24 12.56 11.30
C GLY A 361 8.75 12.60 11.59
N THR A 362 7.99 12.70 10.50
CA THR A 362 6.53 12.93 10.49
C THR A 362 5.77 11.67 10.09
N HIS A 363 4.44 11.78 10.07
CA HIS A 363 3.49 10.75 9.61
C HIS A 363 3.65 10.43 8.11
N SER A 364 4.66 9.63 7.75
CA SER A 364 5.07 9.41 6.36
C SER A 364 5.71 8.04 6.12
N TYR A 365 5.68 7.58 4.87
CA TYR A 365 6.11 6.22 4.50
C TYR A 365 7.61 5.94 4.70
N HIS A 366 8.47 6.95 4.55
CA HIS A 366 9.92 6.73 4.60
C HIS A 366 10.39 6.25 5.98
N PRO A 367 10.11 6.95 7.09
CA PRO A 367 10.52 6.47 8.40
C PRO A 367 9.83 5.15 8.81
N TRP A 368 8.55 4.96 8.45
CA TRP A 368 7.89 3.67 8.64
C TRP A 368 8.59 2.54 7.89
N ARG A 369 9.11 2.83 6.69
CA ARG A 369 9.84 1.83 5.91
C ARG A 369 11.17 1.49 6.58
N ASP A 370 11.87 2.49 7.09
CA ASP A 370 13.21 2.32 7.63
C ASP A 370 13.23 1.48 8.92
N GLU A 371 12.17 1.55 9.74
CA GLU A 371 12.07 0.73 10.96
C GLU A 371 11.67 -0.74 10.72
N LEU A 372 11.13 -1.08 9.54
CA LEU A 372 10.55 -2.40 9.27
C LEU A 372 11.53 -3.54 9.57
N ALA A 373 12.81 -3.38 9.24
CA ALA A 373 13.78 -4.45 9.44
C ALA A 373 13.89 -4.83 10.93
N GLU A 374 14.11 -3.82 11.77
CA GLU A 374 14.24 -3.98 13.22
C GLU A 374 12.94 -4.51 13.84
N ALA A 375 11.80 -3.93 13.46
CA ALA A 375 10.49 -4.31 13.96
C ALA A 375 10.19 -5.79 13.66
N MET A 376 10.44 -6.23 12.42
CA MET A 376 10.17 -7.60 11.99
C MET A 376 11.08 -8.60 12.68
N GLU A 377 12.37 -8.28 12.90
CA GLU A 377 13.27 -9.12 13.68
C GLU A 377 12.81 -9.28 15.14
N TRP A 378 12.32 -8.20 15.76
CA TRP A 378 11.84 -8.26 17.14
C TRP A 378 10.53 -9.04 17.28
N LEU A 379 9.57 -8.82 16.37
CA LEU A 379 8.25 -9.47 16.37
C LEU A 379 8.31 -10.94 15.94
N LEU A 380 9.26 -11.29 15.06
CA LEU A 380 9.41 -12.66 14.54
C LEU A 380 10.41 -13.52 15.29
N LYS A 381 11.16 -12.95 16.26
CA LYS A 381 12.04 -13.72 17.16
C LYS A 381 11.25 -14.86 17.81
N LEU A 382 11.81 -16.07 17.65
CA LEU A 382 11.27 -17.33 18.17
C LEU A 382 11.25 -17.35 19.70
#